data_AF-A0A9D5Q0M4-F1
#
_entry.id   AF-A0A9D5Q0M4-F1
#
_cell.length_a   1.000
_cell.length_b   1.000
_cell.length_c   1.000
_cell.angle_alpha   90.00
_cell.angle_beta   90.00
_cell.angle_gamma   90.00
#
_symmetry.space_group_name_H-M   'P 1'
#
loop_
_entity.id
_entity.type
_entity.pdbx_description
1 polymer ?
#
loop_
_entity_poly.entity_id
_entity_poly.type
_entity_poly.pdbx_seq_one_letter_code
_entity_poly.pdbx_strand_id
1 'polypeptide(L)'
;MKLSFSTLGCPDFTWTDIYTMAKDFGFHGIEMRGLGGDIFSVHASPFRPENLAETRSTLKRLKLEICCLSSGCALRFADKHEETIEELKEYIALAKALETPYIRVLGDLTAGITTDFPDENVIEPMKILAPIAEEAGVMLLIETNGVYSDTKRLADVLAQIESDAVGALWDWNHPYRFNNESPEQTINNLGAYIKHCHIKDSVMKDGKVEYRLVGEGDLPPMAEYMKALRSLNYEGYISLEWLKQYAPELSEAGIVFPHYVNFMSQYLGTQNQSDRLQTSNRGDGQYVWPKETIIDMTFPQVLDRMCEEFPDQYAFRYTECDYTRTYPEFRDDVDTFARALISMGVKQGDHVAIWATNVPQWYITFWATVKIGAVLVTVNT
;
A
#
# COMPACT_ATOMS: atom_id res chain seq x y z
N MET A 1 7.16 -1.50 2.24
CA MET A 1 5.69 -1.56 2.36
C MET A 1 5.12 -2.23 1.14
N LYS A 2 4.11 -3.08 1.34
CA LYS A 2 3.42 -3.86 0.29
C LYS A 2 1.94 -3.48 0.23
N LEU A 3 1.31 -3.55 -0.95
CA LEU A 3 -0.14 -3.33 -1.09
C LEU A 3 -0.92 -4.64 -0.98
N SER A 4 -2.03 -4.60 -0.25
CA SER A 4 -3.05 -5.65 -0.23
C SER A 4 -4.45 -5.04 -0.24
N PHE A 5 -5.47 -5.90 -0.31
CA PHE A 5 -6.86 -5.54 -0.18
C PHE A 5 -7.63 -6.65 0.55
N SER A 6 -8.71 -6.28 1.23
CA SER A 6 -9.65 -7.20 1.85
C SER A 6 -10.68 -7.70 0.85
N THR A 7 -11.02 -8.99 0.92
CA THR A 7 -12.06 -9.59 0.06
C THR A 7 -13.47 -9.02 0.28
N LEU A 8 -13.68 -8.24 1.35
CA LEU A 8 -14.92 -7.46 1.57
C LEU A 8 -15.25 -6.51 0.41
N GLY A 9 -14.23 -6.05 -0.32
CA GLY A 9 -14.39 -5.11 -1.42
C GLY A 9 -14.92 -5.74 -2.71
N CYS A 10 -14.92 -7.08 -2.79
CA CYS A 10 -15.31 -7.85 -3.97
C CYS A 10 -16.16 -9.07 -3.58
N PRO A 11 -17.33 -8.89 -2.95
CA PRO A 11 -18.14 -10.00 -2.44
C PRO A 11 -18.63 -10.97 -3.54
N ASP A 12 -18.82 -10.47 -4.77
CA ASP A 12 -19.33 -11.26 -5.89
C ASP A 12 -18.23 -11.98 -6.70
N PHE A 13 -16.96 -11.83 -6.32
CA PHE A 13 -15.83 -12.37 -7.07
C PHE A 13 -15.56 -13.83 -6.68
N THR A 14 -15.25 -14.65 -7.68
CA THR A 14 -14.74 -16.01 -7.43
C THR A 14 -13.27 -15.96 -6.98
N TRP A 15 -12.76 -17.07 -6.44
CA TRP A 15 -11.34 -17.16 -6.08
C TRP A 15 -10.40 -16.80 -7.25
N THR A 16 -10.76 -17.26 -8.46
CA THR A 16 -10.02 -16.96 -9.69
C THR A 16 -10.03 -15.49 -10.03
N ASP A 17 -11.18 -14.83 -9.91
CA ASP A 17 -11.29 -13.39 -10.16
C ASP A 17 -10.42 -12.61 -9.17
N ILE A 18 -10.43 -12.99 -7.90
CA ILE A 18 -9.66 -12.33 -6.83
C ILE A 18 -8.16 -12.36 -7.12
N TYR A 19 -7.55 -13.55 -7.32
CA TYR A 19 -6.10 -13.60 -7.52
C TYR A 19 -5.67 -13.08 -8.90
N THR A 20 -6.53 -13.17 -9.92
CA THR A 20 -6.25 -12.62 -11.26
C THR A 20 -6.22 -11.10 -11.19
N MET A 21 -7.24 -10.50 -10.59
CA MET A 21 -7.31 -9.06 -10.35
C MET A 21 -6.15 -8.58 -9.46
N ALA A 22 -5.85 -9.31 -8.38
CA ALA A 22 -4.71 -9.00 -7.51
C ALA A 22 -3.41 -8.92 -8.32
N LYS A 23 -3.22 -9.88 -9.23
CA LYS A 23 -2.04 -9.94 -10.11
C LYS A 23 -2.02 -8.79 -11.11
N ASP A 24 -3.13 -8.54 -11.79
CA ASP A 24 -3.23 -7.56 -12.88
C ASP A 24 -3.03 -6.13 -12.38
N PHE A 25 -3.51 -5.82 -11.17
CA PHE A 25 -3.32 -4.51 -10.55
C PHE A 25 -2.07 -4.40 -9.67
N GLY A 26 -1.21 -5.42 -9.63
CA GLY A 26 0.08 -5.33 -8.92
C GLY A 26 -0.02 -5.35 -7.39
N PHE A 27 -1.06 -5.96 -6.83
CA PHE A 27 -1.11 -6.25 -5.41
C PHE A 27 -0.08 -7.33 -5.03
N HIS A 28 0.34 -7.29 -3.77
CA HIS A 28 1.31 -8.24 -3.20
C HIS A 28 0.64 -9.21 -2.23
N GLY A 29 -0.54 -8.85 -1.72
CA GLY A 29 -1.23 -9.61 -0.68
C GLY A 29 -2.74 -9.57 -0.88
N ILE A 30 -3.40 -10.65 -0.45
CA ILE A 30 -4.85 -10.74 -0.35
C ILE A 30 -5.17 -10.96 1.12
N GLU A 31 -6.04 -10.13 1.66
CA GLU A 31 -6.57 -10.30 3.01
C GLU A 31 -7.92 -11.02 2.94
N MET A 32 -7.99 -12.19 3.56
CA MET A 32 -9.17 -13.05 3.48
C MET A 32 -10.13 -12.74 4.62
N ARG A 33 -11.26 -12.12 4.29
CA ARG A 33 -12.39 -11.98 5.23
C ARG A 33 -13.46 -13.05 5.02
N GLY A 34 -13.69 -13.41 3.77
CA GLY A 34 -14.66 -14.40 3.30
C GLY A 34 -14.53 -14.61 1.80
N LEU A 35 -15.32 -15.51 1.22
CA LEU A 35 -15.34 -15.74 -0.22
C LEU A 35 -16.76 -16.09 -0.69
N GLY A 36 -17.35 -15.23 -1.53
CA GLY A 36 -18.76 -15.35 -1.92
C GLY A 36 -19.70 -15.12 -0.73
N GLY A 37 -20.75 -15.95 -0.63
CA GLY A 37 -21.73 -15.89 0.48
C GLY A 37 -21.22 -16.43 1.82
N ASP A 38 -20.07 -17.11 1.83
CA ASP A 38 -19.48 -17.67 3.06
C ASP A 38 -18.49 -16.66 3.66
N ILE A 39 -18.91 -16.02 4.76
CA ILE A 39 -18.09 -15.09 5.55
C ILE A 39 -17.02 -15.85 6.36
N PHE A 40 -17.18 -17.17 6.53
CA PHE A 40 -16.23 -17.97 7.28
C PHE A 40 -15.13 -18.53 6.38
N SER A 41 -14.00 -17.80 6.32
CA SER A 41 -12.89 -18.15 5.42
C SER A 41 -12.32 -19.56 5.66
N VAL A 42 -12.42 -20.12 6.87
CA VAL A 42 -11.90 -21.46 7.18
C VAL A 42 -12.54 -22.57 6.33
N HIS A 43 -13.81 -22.40 5.93
CA HIS A 43 -14.53 -23.39 5.12
C HIS A 43 -14.57 -23.06 3.62
N ALA A 44 -13.94 -21.95 3.22
CA ALA A 44 -13.89 -21.53 1.84
C ALA A 44 -13.26 -22.65 0.99
N SER A 45 -13.92 -22.97 -0.13
CA SER A 45 -13.49 -24.03 -1.06
C SER A 45 -11.97 -24.06 -1.37
N PRO A 46 -11.27 -22.93 -1.65
CA PRO A 46 -9.84 -22.97 -1.98
C PRO A 46 -8.93 -23.40 -0.81
N PHE A 47 -9.43 -23.36 0.43
CA PHE A 47 -8.64 -23.64 1.63
C PHE A 47 -8.94 -24.99 2.26
N ARG A 48 -9.84 -25.77 1.65
CA ARG A 48 -10.09 -27.15 2.05
C ARG A 48 -8.86 -28.03 1.79
N PRO A 49 -8.63 -29.09 2.58
CA PRO A 49 -7.44 -29.94 2.47
C PRO A 49 -7.17 -30.44 1.04
N GLU A 50 -8.21 -30.74 0.28
CA GLU A 50 -8.14 -31.21 -1.11
C GLU A 50 -7.61 -30.16 -2.10
N ASN A 51 -7.82 -28.86 -1.83
CA ASN A 51 -7.47 -27.77 -2.74
C ASN A 51 -6.26 -26.94 -2.28
N LEU A 52 -5.89 -27.05 -1.00
CA LEU A 52 -4.88 -26.20 -0.35
C LEU A 52 -3.54 -26.21 -1.08
N ALA A 53 -3.07 -27.38 -1.51
CA ALA A 53 -1.79 -27.52 -2.22
C ALA A 53 -1.78 -26.78 -3.57
N GLU A 54 -2.89 -26.84 -4.30
CA GLU A 54 -3.06 -26.13 -5.57
C GLU A 54 -3.15 -24.62 -5.34
N THR A 55 -3.90 -24.19 -4.34
CA THR A 55 -4.02 -22.79 -3.92
C THR A 55 -2.65 -22.19 -3.62
N ARG A 56 -1.84 -22.87 -2.79
CA ARG A 56 -0.47 -22.42 -2.45
C ARG A 56 0.43 -22.33 -3.67
N SER A 57 0.39 -23.35 -4.54
CA SER A 57 1.17 -23.38 -5.78
C SER A 57 0.82 -22.20 -6.69
N THR A 58 -0.48 -21.90 -6.82
CA THR A 58 -1.00 -20.79 -7.63
C THR A 58 -0.55 -19.45 -7.09
N LEU A 59 -0.74 -19.19 -5.79
CA LEU A 59 -0.31 -17.95 -5.15
C LEU A 59 1.20 -17.72 -5.30
N LYS A 60 2.01 -18.76 -5.06
CA LYS A 60 3.47 -18.70 -5.21
C LYS A 60 3.90 -18.38 -6.65
N ARG A 61 3.25 -19.00 -7.66
CA ARG A 61 3.51 -18.72 -9.07
C ARG A 61 3.17 -17.28 -9.46
N LEU A 62 2.10 -16.74 -8.88
CA LEU A 62 1.68 -15.35 -9.11
C LEU A 62 2.47 -14.33 -8.29
N LYS A 63 3.28 -14.78 -7.32
CA LYS A 63 3.97 -13.96 -6.31
C LYS A 63 2.97 -13.17 -5.44
N LEU A 64 1.88 -13.83 -5.06
CA LEU A 64 0.87 -13.32 -4.14
C LEU A 64 0.96 -14.08 -2.82
N GLU A 65 0.64 -13.40 -1.74
CA GLU A 65 0.57 -13.96 -0.38
C GLU A 65 -0.84 -13.77 0.17
N ILE A 66 -1.33 -14.69 1.00
CA ILE A 66 -2.43 -14.35 1.92
C ILE A 66 -1.79 -13.59 3.07
N CYS A 67 -1.99 -12.28 3.13
CA CYS A 67 -1.27 -11.44 4.09
C CYS A 67 -1.90 -11.46 5.49
N CYS A 68 -3.21 -11.69 5.58
CA CYS A 68 -3.94 -11.74 6.84
C CYS A 68 -5.23 -12.58 6.67
N LEU A 69 -5.56 -13.40 7.67
CA LEU A 69 -6.88 -14.00 7.82
C LEU A 69 -7.71 -13.15 8.77
N SER A 70 -8.79 -12.60 8.25
CA SER A 70 -9.58 -11.59 8.94
C SER A 70 -10.78 -12.28 9.61
N SER A 71 -10.63 -12.72 10.87
CA SER A 71 -11.60 -13.57 11.60
C SER A 71 -12.90 -12.85 12.02
N GLY A 72 -14.03 -13.55 12.11
CA GLY A 72 -15.33 -12.99 12.56
C GLY A 72 -15.34 -12.57 14.03
N CYS A 73 -14.39 -13.11 14.79
CA CYS A 73 -14.34 -13.13 16.23
C CYS A 73 -14.28 -11.74 16.85
N ALA A 74 -15.17 -11.52 17.83
CA ALA A 74 -15.11 -10.38 18.73
C ALA A 74 -14.95 -10.88 20.16
N LEU A 75 -13.86 -10.45 20.80
CA LEU A 75 -13.45 -10.94 22.12
C LEU A 75 -14.29 -10.38 23.27
N ARG A 76 -15.09 -9.33 23.04
CA ARG A 76 -15.93 -8.70 24.06
C ARG A 76 -16.82 -9.65 24.89
N PHE A 77 -17.32 -10.72 24.29
CA PHE A 77 -18.40 -11.54 24.87
C PHE A 77 -17.85 -12.64 25.77
N ALA A 78 -17.83 -12.37 27.08
CA ALA A 78 -17.43 -13.34 28.10
C ALA A 78 -18.22 -14.66 28.03
N ASP A 79 -19.50 -14.59 27.68
CA ASP A 79 -20.39 -15.75 27.50
C ASP A 79 -20.05 -16.60 26.27
N LYS A 80 -19.23 -16.09 25.34
CA LYS A 80 -18.81 -16.75 24.10
C LYS A 80 -17.30 -17.01 24.04
N HIS A 81 -16.58 -16.88 25.15
CA HIS A 81 -15.13 -17.07 25.17
C HIS A 81 -14.72 -18.45 24.64
N GLU A 82 -15.38 -19.52 25.08
CA GLU A 82 -15.04 -20.88 24.65
C GLU A 82 -15.23 -21.06 23.14
N GLU A 83 -16.37 -20.62 22.60
CA GLU A 83 -16.66 -20.65 21.15
C GLU A 83 -15.61 -19.86 20.36
N THR A 84 -15.27 -18.66 20.83
CA THR A 84 -14.29 -17.77 20.18
C THR A 84 -12.89 -18.36 20.18
N ILE A 85 -12.48 -19.01 21.27
CA ILE A 85 -11.18 -19.67 21.38
C ILE A 85 -11.10 -20.85 20.41
N GLU A 86 -12.15 -21.67 20.32
CA GLU A 86 -12.17 -22.80 19.37
C GLU A 86 -12.15 -22.31 17.93
N GLU A 87 -12.93 -21.27 17.59
CA GLU A 87 -12.90 -20.65 16.26
C GLU A 87 -11.49 -20.13 15.92
N LEU A 88 -10.84 -19.42 16.83
CA LEU A 88 -9.49 -18.89 16.61
C LEU A 88 -8.43 -19.99 16.50
N LYS A 89 -8.58 -21.13 17.18
CA LYS A 89 -7.70 -22.30 16.97
C LYS A 89 -7.83 -22.85 15.55
N GLU A 90 -9.03 -22.88 14.99
CA GLU A 90 -9.22 -23.28 13.58
C GLU A 90 -8.53 -22.28 12.62
N TYR A 91 -8.65 -20.98 12.89
CA TYR A 91 -7.92 -19.95 12.13
C TYR A 91 -6.41 -20.10 12.25
N ILE A 92 -5.86 -20.39 13.43
CA ILE A 92 -4.43 -20.63 13.65
C ILE A 92 -3.96 -21.84 12.83
N ALA A 93 -4.72 -22.94 12.87
CA ALA A 93 -4.41 -24.13 12.08
C ALA A 93 -4.43 -23.83 10.57
N LEU A 94 -5.41 -23.07 10.09
CA LEU A 94 -5.47 -22.65 8.69
C LEU A 94 -4.33 -21.70 8.30
N ALA A 95 -4.04 -20.69 9.14
CA ALA A 95 -2.95 -19.74 8.90
C ALA A 95 -1.61 -20.47 8.78
N LYS A 96 -1.34 -21.43 9.66
CA LYS A 96 -0.16 -22.31 9.57
C LYS A 96 -0.13 -23.09 8.26
N ALA A 97 -1.27 -23.63 7.83
CA ALA A 97 -1.37 -24.41 6.61
C ALA A 97 -1.18 -23.56 5.33
N LEU A 98 -1.60 -22.30 5.36
CA LEU A 98 -1.44 -21.31 4.29
C LEU A 98 -0.10 -20.57 4.31
N GLU A 99 0.67 -20.69 5.40
CA GLU A 99 1.86 -19.87 5.67
C GLU A 99 1.51 -18.37 5.78
N THR A 100 0.31 -18.06 6.29
CA THR A 100 -0.17 -16.71 6.55
C THR A 100 0.37 -16.22 7.91
N PRO A 101 1.02 -15.04 7.98
CA PRO A 101 1.64 -14.58 9.22
C PRO A 101 0.64 -14.03 10.25
N TYR A 102 -0.53 -13.57 9.82
CA TYR A 102 -1.42 -12.76 10.65
C TYR A 102 -2.86 -13.24 10.65
N ILE A 103 -3.49 -13.18 11.82
CA ILE A 103 -4.94 -13.32 11.98
C ILE A 103 -5.46 -12.06 12.67
N ARG A 104 -6.41 -11.35 12.07
CA ARG A 104 -7.04 -10.19 12.66
C ARG A 104 -8.20 -10.62 13.55
N VAL A 105 -8.25 -10.07 14.77
CA VAL A 105 -9.26 -10.32 15.79
C VAL A 105 -9.85 -8.98 16.23
N LEU A 106 -11.16 -8.94 16.47
CA LEU A 106 -11.81 -7.72 16.95
C LEU A 106 -11.85 -7.69 18.48
N GLY A 107 -11.60 -6.51 19.05
CA GLY A 107 -11.97 -6.27 20.44
C GLY A 107 -13.49 -6.18 20.57
N ASP A 108 -14.10 -5.31 19.77
CA ASP A 108 -15.55 -5.05 19.76
C ASP A 108 -16.19 -5.46 18.41
N LEU A 109 -17.49 -5.72 18.37
CA LEU A 109 -18.19 -6.01 17.11
C LEU A 109 -18.34 -4.77 16.22
N THR A 110 -18.40 -3.59 16.83
CA THR A 110 -18.71 -2.35 16.12
C THR A 110 -17.53 -1.40 16.14
N ALA A 111 -17.39 -0.60 15.09
CA ALA A 111 -16.36 0.42 15.03
C ALA A 111 -16.52 1.51 16.10
N GLY A 112 -17.76 1.79 16.55
CA GLY A 112 -18.05 2.79 17.56
C GLY A 112 -17.67 2.37 18.98
N ILE A 113 -17.36 3.37 19.81
CA ILE A 113 -17.00 3.17 21.23
C ILE A 113 -18.25 2.72 22.00
N THR A 114 -18.15 1.56 22.62
CA THR A 114 -19.21 1.03 23.48
C THR A 114 -18.87 1.26 24.94
N THR A 115 -19.90 1.48 25.76
CA THR A 115 -19.76 1.58 27.21
C THR A 115 -19.76 0.20 27.83
N ASP A 116 -19.09 0.03 28.97
CA ASP A 116 -18.98 -1.23 29.71
C ASP A 116 -18.28 -2.35 28.90
N PHE A 117 -16.95 -2.25 28.87
CA PHE A 117 -16.07 -3.19 28.19
C PHE A 117 -14.91 -3.49 29.13
N PRO A 118 -14.94 -4.61 29.88
CA PRO A 118 -13.81 -5.08 30.67
C PRO A 118 -12.69 -5.56 29.74
N ASP A 119 -11.47 -5.08 29.94
CA ASP A 119 -10.33 -5.49 29.13
C ASP A 119 -9.93 -6.96 29.38
N GLU A 120 -10.33 -7.51 30.52
CA GLU A 120 -10.15 -8.92 30.88
C GLU A 120 -10.80 -9.86 29.85
N ASN A 121 -11.92 -9.45 29.24
CA ASN A 121 -12.60 -10.22 28.20
C ASN A 121 -11.72 -10.40 26.95
N VAL A 122 -10.70 -9.56 26.78
CA VAL A 122 -9.75 -9.62 25.66
C VAL A 122 -8.46 -10.27 26.11
N ILE A 123 -7.95 -9.89 27.30
CA ILE A 123 -6.68 -10.38 27.82
C ILE A 123 -6.72 -11.90 28.08
N GLU A 124 -7.78 -12.41 28.72
CA GLU A 124 -7.89 -13.82 29.11
C GLU A 124 -7.84 -14.79 27.91
N PRO A 125 -8.72 -14.67 26.90
CA PRO A 125 -8.66 -15.55 25.73
C PRO A 125 -7.36 -15.41 24.94
N MET A 126 -6.80 -14.19 24.86
CA MET A 126 -5.55 -13.97 24.15
C MET A 126 -4.35 -14.61 24.86
N LYS A 127 -4.31 -14.64 26.19
CA LYS A 127 -3.28 -15.38 26.96
C LYS A 127 -3.35 -16.89 26.74
N ILE A 128 -4.55 -17.44 26.51
CA ILE A 128 -4.74 -18.86 26.20
C ILE A 128 -4.27 -19.17 24.77
N LEU A 129 -4.59 -18.28 23.82
CA LEU A 129 -4.31 -18.47 22.39
C LEU A 129 -2.86 -18.16 22.01
N ALA A 130 -2.21 -17.24 22.73
CA ALA A 130 -0.86 -16.78 22.41
C ALA A 130 0.19 -17.91 22.29
N PRO A 131 0.30 -18.88 23.24
CA PRO A 131 1.23 -20.00 23.08
C PRO A 131 0.93 -20.89 21.87
N ILE A 132 -0.35 -21.04 21.52
CA ILE A 132 -0.80 -21.85 20.37
C ILE A 132 -0.42 -21.15 19.06
N ALA A 133 -0.62 -19.83 19.00
CA ALA A 133 -0.24 -18.99 17.88
C ALA A 133 1.30 -18.98 17.69
N GLU A 134 2.06 -18.90 18.78
CA GLU A 134 3.53 -18.96 18.78
C GLU A 134 4.05 -20.29 18.22
N GLU A 135 3.51 -21.44 18.67
CA GLU A 135 3.86 -22.77 18.14
C GLU A 135 3.50 -22.91 16.64
N ALA A 136 2.45 -22.21 16.20
CA ALA A 136 2.04 -22.17 14.80
C ALA A 136 2.89 -21.22 13.95
N GLY A 137 3.67 -20.32 14.55
CA GLY A 137 4.40 -19.26 13.85
C GLY A 137 3.47 -18.18 13.28
N VAL A 138 2.34 -17.94 13.93
CA VAL A 138 1.29 -16.99 13.51
C VAL A 138 1.12 -15.94 14.60
N MET A 139 0.81 -14.70 14.21
CA MET A 139 0.50 -13.63 15.16
C MET A 139 -0.97 -13.23 15.12
N LEU A 140 -1.56 -13.07 16.29
CA LEU A 140 -2.92 -12.57 16.47
C LEU A 140 -2.88 -11.05 16.59
N LEU A 141 -3.59 -10.35 15.72
CA LEU A 141 -3.59 -8.90 15.66
C LEU A 141 -4.93 -8.35 16.14
N ILE A 142 -4.94 -7.64 17.26
CA ILE A 142 -6.12 -6.93 17.73
C ILE A 142 -6.25 -5.65 16.91
N GLU A 143 -7.38 -5.49 16.24
CA GLU A 143 -7.65 -4.28 15.46
C GLU A 143 -7.90 -3.07 16.36
N THR A 144 -7.46 -1.89 15.95
CA THR A 144 -7.79 -0.61 16.61
C THR A 144 -9.24 -0.22 16.38
N ASN A 145 -10.19 -1.06 16.79
CA ASN A 145 -11.63 -0.88 16.60
C ASN A 145 -12.39 -0.75 17.92
N GLY A 146 -13.57 -0.15 17.88
CA GLY A 146 -14.42 0.01 19.07
C GLY A 146 -13.70 0.76 20.19
N VAL A 147 -13.64 0.17 21.39
CA VAL A 147 -12.93 0.75 22.55
C VAL A 147 -11.41 0.86 22.35
N TYR A 148 -10.83 0.09 21.44
CA TYR A 148 -9.40 0.08 21.10
C TYR A 148 -9.04 1.01 19.94
N SER A 149 -10.01 1.79 19.46
CA SER A 149 -9.71 3.00 18.71
C SER A 149 -8.92 4.02 19.57
N ASP A 150 -9.02 3.94 20.90
CA ASP A 150 -8.06 4.57 21.82
C ASP A 150 -6.81 3.68 21.86
N THR A 151 -5.78 4.09 21.13
CA THR A 151 -4.59 3.26 20.92
C THR A 151 -3.74 3.13 22.18
N LYS A 152 -3.86 4.07 23.12
CA LYS A 152 -3.19 3.98 24.42
C LYS A 152 -3.77 2.84 25.24
N ARG A 153 -5.10 2.74 25.28
CA ARG A 153 -5.79 1.62 25.93
C ARG A 153 -5.40 0.28 25.30
N LEU A 154 -5.32 0.21 23.97
CA LEU A 154 -4.88 -1.01 23.30
C LEU A 154 -3.43 -1.36 23.66
N ALA A 155 -2.52 -0.38 23.71
CA ALA A 155 -1.14 -0.60 24.13
C ALA A 155 -1.07 -1.16 25.57
N ASP A 156 -1.88 -0.63 26.50
CA ASP A 156 -1.96 -1.12 27.88
C ASP A 156 -2.49 -2.57 27.95
N VAL A 157 -3.43 -2.96 27.08
CA VAL A 157 -3.92 -4.34 26.96
C VAL A 157 -2.84 -5.28 26.42
N LEU A 158 -2.16 -4.89 25.34
CA LEU A 158 -1.11 -5.69 24.73
C LEU A 158 0.08 -5.89 25.68
N ALA A 159 0.44 -4.85 26.45
CA ALA A 159 1.46 -4.94 27.49
C ALA A 159 1.10 -5.95 28.59
N GLN A 160 -0.18 -6.12 28.91
CA GLN A 160 -0.64 -7.10 29.92
C GLN A 160 -0.71 -8.54 29.40
N ILE A 161 -0.85 -8.74 28.08
CA ILE A 161 -0.84 -10.07 27.46
C ILE A 161 0.57 -10.67 27.46
N GLU A 162 1.61 -9.84 27.35
CA GLU A 162 3.03 -10.22 27.46
C GLU A 162 3.45 -11.32 26.47
N SER A 163 3.04 -11.21 25.19
CA SER A 163 3.41 -12.17 24.14
C SER A 163 3.77 -11.50 22.83
N ASP A 164 4.87 -11.94 22.21
CA ASP A 164 5.27 -11.53 20.87
C ASP A 164 4.37 -12.12 19.77
N ALA A 165 3.56 -13.14 20.09
CA ALA A 165 2.56 -13.71 19.19
C ALA A 165 1.24 -12.92 19.18
N VAL A 166 1.18 -11.78 19.90
CA VAL A 166 0.04 -10.87 19.88
C VAL A 166 0.52 -9.46 19.54
N GLY A 167 -0.15 -8.83 18.58
CA GLY A 167 0.16 -7.48 18.14
C GLY A 167 -1.09 -6.68 17.80
N ALA A 168 -0.88 -5.60 17.07
CA ALA A 168 -1.95 -4.71 16.63
C ALA A 168 -2.06 -4.66 15.11
N LEU A 169 -3.31 -4.55 14.67
CA LEU A 169 -3.65 -4.10 13.34
C LEU A 169 -4.15 -2.67 13.44
N TRP A 170 -3.42 -1.76 12.81
CA TRP A 170 -3.78 -0.36 12.82
C TRP A 170 -4.74 -0.04 11.68
N ASP A 171 -6.01 0.15 12.04
CA ASP A 171 -6.99 0.76 11.16
C ASP A 171 -6.85 2.28 11.22
N TRP A 172 -6.49 2.91 10.11
CA TRP A 172 -6.27 4.36 10.07
C TRP A 172 -7.54 5.17 10.31
N ASN A 173 -8.71 4.59 10.04
CA ASN A 173 -9.98 5.29 10.14
C ASN A 173 -10.45 5.41 11.58
N HIS A 174 -10.41 4.32 12.34
CA HIS A 174 -11.09 4.28 13.64
C HIS A 174 -10.47 5.22 14.70
N PRO A 175 -9.16 5.24 14.99
CA PRO A 175 -8.57 6.17 15.96
C PRO A 175 -8.83 7.64 15.63
N TYR A 176 -8.75 7.99 14.34
CA TYR A 176 -9.05 9.35 13.90
C TYR A 176 -10.55 9.68 14.06
N ARG A 177 -11.45 8.81 13.60
CA ARG A 177 -12.90 9.11 13.63
C ARG A 177 -13.51 9.14 15.02
N PHE A 178 -13.06 8.26 15.90
CA PHE A 178 -13.67 8.10 17.21
C PHE A 178 -12.92 8.84 18.33
N ASN A 179 -11.63 9.11 18.17
CA ASN A 179 -10.80 9.78 19.19
C ASN A 179 -10.04 11.01 18.68
N ASN A 180 -10.19 11.37 17.39
CA ASN A 180 -9.42 12.46 16.75
C ASN A 180 -7.90 12.28 16.92
N GLU A 181 -7.46 11.02 16.92
CA GLU A 181 -6.07 10.66 17.11
C GLU A 181 -5.27 10.86 15.82
N SER A 182 -4.12 11.52 15.91
CA SER A 182 -3.22 11.74 14.77
C SER A 182 -2.37 10.50 14.48
N PRO A 183 -1.88 10.32 13.23
CA PRO A 183 -0.98 9.22 12.89
C PRO A 183 0.27 9.17 13.78
N GLU A 184 0.86 10.33 14.10
CA GLU A 184 2.03 10.43 14.98
C GLU A 184 1.71 9.96 16.41
N GLN A 185 0.54 10.34 16.94
CA GLN A 185 0.09 9.88 18.25
C GLN A 185 -0.10 8.36 18.28
N THR A 186 -0.70 7.78 17.25
CA THR A 186 -0.87 6.31 17.16
C THR A 186 0.48 5.60 17.13
N ILE A 187 1.46 6.10 16.38
CA ILE A 187 2.80 5.51 16.38
C ILE A 187 3.49 5.62 17.74
N ASN A 188 3.36 6.77 18.42
CA ASN A 188 3.93 6.95 19.75
C ASN A 188 3.33 5.99 20.79
N ASN A 189 2.04 5.68 20.68
CA ASN A 189 1.36 4.78 21.60
C ASN A 189 1.58 3.30 21.26
N LEU A 190 1.41 2.93 19.99
CA LEU A 190 1.20 1.55 19.55
C LEU A 190 2.29 1.04 18.59
N GLY A 191 3.21 1.89 18.15
CA GLY A 191 4.11 1.61 17.03
C GLY A 191 4.92 0.32 17.14
N ALA A 192 5.33 -0.08 18.34
CA ALA A 192 6.06 -1.33 18.57
C ALA A 192 5.21 -2.59 18.26
N TYR A 193 3.90 -2.48 18.39
CA TYR A 193 2.94 -3.58 18.24
C TYR A 193 2.33 -3.67 16.84
N ILE A 194 2.44 -2.63 16.01
CA ILE A 194 1.80 -2.59 14.69
C ILE A 194 2.49 -3.57 13.73
N LYS A 195 1.72 -4.51 13.17
CA LYS A 195 2.20 -5.49 12.17
C LYS A 195 1.43 -5.51 10.86
N HIS A 196 0.21 -4.98 10.85
CA HIS A 196 -0.65 -4.85 9.67
C HIS A 196 -1.41 -3.53 9.74
N CYS A 197 -1.82 -2.99 8.59
CA CYS A 197 -2.55 -1.73 8.52
C CYS A 197 -3.79 -1.87 7.62
N HIS A 198 -4.91 -1.32 8.07
CA HIS A 198 -6.08 -1.07 7.23
C HIS A 198 -6.13 0.39 6.82
N ILE A 199 -6.46 0.61 5.54
CA ILE A 199 -6.76 1.92 4.99
C ILE A 199 -8.21 1.96 4.50
N LYS A 200 -8.92 3.01 4.93
CA LYS A 200 -10.23 3.44 4.45
C LYS A 200 -10.24 4.95 4.48
N ASP A 201 -10.80 5.57 3.44
CA ASP A 201 -11.05 7.00 3.45
C ASP A 201 -12.54 7.29 3.67
N SER A 202 -12.85 8.41 4.28
CA SER A 202 -14.24 8.76 4.61
C SER A 202 -14.44 10.25 4.83
N VAL A 203 -15.69 10.67 5.01
CA VAL A 203 -16.07 11.97 5.57
C VAL A 203 -17.09 11.78 6.68
N MET A 204 -17.20 12.76 7.58
CA MET A 204 -18.29 12.80 8.55
C MET A 204 -19.47 13.60 7.98
N LYS A 205 -20.61 12.95 7.78
CA LYS A 205 -21.85 13.58 7.33
C LYS A 205 -22.98 13.24 8.28
N ASP A 206 -23.63 14.25 8.83
CA ASP A 206 -24.73 14.11 9.80
C ASP A 206 -24.39 13.19 11.01
N GLY A 207 -23.13 13.25 11.46
CA GLY A 207 -22.64 12.42 12.57
C GLY A 207 -22.39 10.95 12.22
N LYS A 208 -22.46 10.58 10.94
CA LYS A 208 -22.16 9.23 10.44
C LYS A 208 -20.93 9.25 9.54
N VAL A 209 -20.19 8.15 9.56
CA VAL A 209 -19.07 7.92 8.65
C VAL A 209 -19.64 7.54 7.28
N GLU A 210 -19.28 8.30 6.25
CA GLU A 210 -19.56 7.99 4.85
C GLU A 210 -18.25 7.69 4.13
N TYR A 211 -18.07 6.47 3.66
CA TYR A 211 -16.82 6.04 3.02
C TYR A 211 -16.63 6.68 1.63
N ARG A 212 -15.39 7.02 1.33
CA ARG A 212 -14.96 7.65 0.08
C ARG A 212 -13.80 6.88 -0.54
N LEU A 213 -13.60 7.05 -1.84
CA LEU A 213 -12.37 6.57 -2.47
C LEU A 213 -11.16 7.19 -1.77
N VAL A 214 -10.07 6.45 -1.70
CA VAL A 214 -8.85 6.94 -1.04
C VAL A 214 -8.38 8.23 -1.72
N GLY A 215 -8.23 9.31 -0.96
CA GLY A 215 -7.91 10.65 -1.44
C GLY A 215 -9.11 11.57 -1.65
N GLU A 216 -10.33 11.08 -1.50
CA GLU A 216 -11.57 11.88 -1.60
C GLU A 216 -12.25 12.13 -0.25
N GLY A 217 -11.68 11.65 0.85
CA GLY A 217 -12.18 11.92 2.20
C GLY A 217 -11.45 13.06 2.92
N ASP A 218 -11.68 13.14 4.23
CA ASP A 218 -11.12 14.15 5.14
C ASP A 218 -10.35 13.54 6.34
N LEU A 219 -9.82 12.32 6.16
CA LEU A 219 -8.77 11.80 7.03
C LEU A 219 -7.53 12.72 6.99
N PRO A 220 -6.63 12.65 7.99
CA PRO A 220 -5.34 13.34 7.93
C PRO A 220 -4.63 13.04 6.60
N PRO A 221 -3.86 13.99 6.06
CA PRO A 221 -3.19 13.83 4.78
C PRO A 221 -2.43 12.50 4.71
N MET A 222 -2.58 11.78 3.60
CA MET A 222 -1.94 10.47 3.41
C MET A 222 -0.43 10.48 3.67
N ALA A 223 0.24 11.59 3.32
CA ALA A 223 1.65 11.79 3.58
C ALA A 223 2.03 11.66 5.07
N GLU A 224 1.13 12.00 5.99
CA GLU A 224 1.36 11.87 7.44
C GLU A 224 1.37 10.41 7.87
N TYR A 225 0.39 9.60 7.46
CA TYR A 225 0.39 8.15 7.70
C TYR A 225 1.64 7.48 7.14
N MET A 226 2.01 7.85 5.91
CA MET A 226 3.19 7.29 5.25
C MET A 226 4.49 7.70 5.94
N LYS A 227 4.59 8.95 6.43
CA LYS A 227 5.72 9.41 7.26
C LYS A 227 5.77 8.64 8.59
N ALA A 228 4.62 8.45 9.22
CA ALA A 228 4.49 7.72 10.48
C ALA A 228 4.97 6.27 10.33
N LEU A 229 4.53 5.55 9.29
CA LEU A 229 5.00 4.20 8.98
C LEU A 229 6.50 4.13 8.63
N ARG A 230 7.03 5.10 7.86
CA ARG A 230 8.47 5.16 7.58
C ARG A 230 9.30 5.35 8.84
N SER A 231 8.80 6.10 9.82
CA SER A 231 9.49 6.30 11.10
C SER A 231 9.68 4.99 11.89
N LEU A 232 8.79 4.02 11.67
CA LEU A 232 8.88 2.67 12.23
C LEU A 232 9.71 1.69 11.39
N ASN A 233 10.21 2.11 10.22
CA ASN A 233 10.72 1.20 9.19
C ASN A 233 9.70 0.09 8.86
N TYR A 234 8.41 0.43 8.82
CA TYR A 234 7.37 -0.55 8.55
C TYR A 234 7.48 -1.09 7.12
N GLU A 235 7.67 -2.41 6.97
CA GLU A 235 7.79 -3.07 5.68
C GLU A 235 6.56 -3.90 5.29
N GLY A 236 5.59 -4.02 6.20
CA GLY A 236 4.40 -4.85 6.06
C GLY A 236 3.37 -4.36 5.03
N TYR A 237 2.17 -4.91 5.15
CA TYR A 237 1.07 -4.66 4.23
C TYR A 237 0.23 -3.44 4.62
N ILE A 238 -0.21 -2.70 3.62
CA ILE A 238 -1.27 -1.69 3.74
C ILE A 238 -2.46 -2.23 2.95
N SER A 239 -3.49 -2.65 3.68
CA SER A 239 -4.63 -3.37 3.16
C SER A 239 -5.81 -2.42 2.97
N LEU A 240 -6.29 -2.26 1.75
CA LEU A 240 -7.53 -1.54 1.52
C LEU A 240 -8.71 -2.35 2.04
N GLU A 241 -9.41 -1.82 3.04
CA GLU A 241 -10.61 -2.45 3.59
C GLU A 241 -11.87 -1.79 3.02
N TRP A 242 -12.25 -2.15 1.79
CA TRP A 242 -13.47 -1.62 1.19
C TRP A 242 -14.71 -2.41 1.61
N LEU A 243 -15.67 -1.78 2.30
CA LEU A 243 -16.78 -2.48 2.96
C LEU A 243 -17.99 -2.77 2.04
N LYS A 244 -17.76 -3.03 0.75
CA LYS A 244 -18.81 -3.25 -0.26
C LYS A 244 -19.79 -4.36 0.13
N GLN A 245 -19.32 -5.43 0.77
CA GLN A 245 -20.17 -6.51 1.27
C GLN A 245 -21.22 -6.05 2.30
N TYR A 246 -20.93 -5.01 3.08
CA TYR A 246 -21.84 -4.47 4.09
C TYR A 246 -22.58 -3.21 3.63
N ALA A 247 -22.04 -2.53 2.61
CA ALA A 247 -22.57 -1.28 2.04
C ALA A 247 -22.66 -1.41 0.51
N PRO A 248 -23.73 -2.02 -0.02
CA PRO A 248 -23.89 -2.32 -1.46
C PRO A 248 -23.88 -1.09 -2.37
N GLU A 249 -24.11 0.11 -1.83
CA GLU A 249 -24.07 1.38 -2.53
C GLU A 249 -22.66 1.86 -2.89
N LEU A 250 -21.63 1.30 -2.24
CA LEU A 250 -20.24 1.68 -2.50
C LEU A 250 -19.80 1.29 -3.92
N SER A 251 -18.79 1.97 -4.45
CA SER A 251 -18.25 1.66 -5.78
C SER A 251 -17.74 0.22 -5.90
N GLU A 252 -17.79 -0.33 -7.12
CA GLU A 252 -17.37 -1.70 -7.42
C GLU A 252 -15.86 -1.89 -7.32
N ALA A 253 -15.44 -3.14 -7.06
CA ALA A 253 -14.03 -3.56 -6.98
C ALA A 253 -13.20 -3.10 -8.19
N GLY A 254 -13.76 -3.19 -9.40
CA GLY A 254 -13.10 -2.80 -10.65
C GLY A 254 -12.82 -1.30 -10.78
N ILE A 255 -13.37 -0.46 -9.89
CA ILE A 255 -13.08 0.98 -9.82
C ILE A 255 -12.16 1.25 -8.62
N VAL A 256 -12.52 0.71 -7.46
CA VAL A 256 -11.91 1.06 -6.17
C VAL A 256 -10.47 0.56 -6.07
N PHE A 257 -10.21 -0.69 -6.49
CA PHE A 257 -8.88 -1.27 -6.38
C PHE A 257 -7.84 -0.66 -7.31
N PRO A 258 -8.10 -0.45 -8.62
CA PRO A 258 -7.13 0.25 -9.48
C PRO A 258 -6.94 1.71 -9.05
N HIS A 259 -8.00 2.38 -8.58
CA HIS A 259 -7.87 3.72 -7.97
C HIS A 259 -6.94 3.70 -6.76
N TYR A 260 -7.14 2.76 -5.83
CA TYR A 260 -6.30 2.61 -4.65
C TYR A 260 -4.83 2.35 -4.99
N VAL A 261 -4.54 1.42 -5.90
CA VAL A 261 -3.17 1.14 -6.33
C VAL A 261 -2.54 2.38 -6.94
N ASN A 262 -3.24 3.03 -7.89
CA ASN A 262 -2.76 4.24 -8.53
C ASN A 262 -2.49 5.36 -7.51
N PHE A 263 -3.43 5.59 -6.58
CA PHE A 263 -3.29 6.57 -5.53
C PHE A 263 -2.12 6.26 -4.59
N MET A 264 -1.93 5.01 -4.17
CA MET A 264 -0.84 4.66 -3.26
C MET A 264 0.53 4.60 -3.94
N SER A 265 0.58 4.43 -5.26
CA SER A 265 1.84 4.39 -6.02
C SER A 265 2.69 5.64 -5.83
N GLN A 266 2.06 6.81 -5.65
CA GLN A 266 2.75 8.08 -5.39
C GLN A 266 3.47 8.11 -4.03
N TYR A 267 3.05 7.28 -3.08
CA TYR A 267 3.61 7.23 -1.73
C TYR A 267 4.51 6.05 -1.49
N LEU A 268 4.31 4.94 -2.18
CA LEU A 268 5.14 3.75 -1.94
C LEU A 268 6.54 3.88 -2.54
N GLY A 269 6.76 4.91 -3.35
CA GLY A 269 7.85 4.93 -4.29
C GLY A 269 7.62 3.82 -5.31
N THR A 270 8.13 3.98 -6.52
CA THR A 270 8.42 2.77 -7.28
C THR A 270 9.34 1.93 -6.42
N GLN A 271 9.02 0.64 -6.19
CA GLN A 271 10.04 -0.31 -5.76
C GLN A 271 11.06 -0.44 -6.90
N ASN A 272 11.87 0.58 -7.08
CA ASN A 272 13.14 0.50 -7.73
C ASN A 272 14.15 0.81 -6.64
N GLN A 273 15.22 0.03 -6.61
CA GLN A 273 16.43 0.32 -5.86
C GLN A 273 17.11 1.66 -6.27
N SER A 274 16.38 2.59 -6.92
CA SER A 274 16.83 3.85 -7.54
C SER A 274 16.87 5.05 -6.60
N ASP A 275 16.33 4.94 -5.38
CA ASP A 275 16.35 6.06 -4.41
C ASP A 275 17.64 6.15 -3.59
N ARG A 276 18.53 5.17 -3.70
CA ARG A 276 19.89 5.28 -3.15
C ARG A 276 20.86 5.58 -4.27
N LEU A 277 21.34 6.82 -4.27
CA LEU A 277 22.54 7.20 -5.02
C LEU A 277 23.65 6.19 -4.75
N GLN A 278 24.10 5.52 -5.81
CA GLN A 278 25.16 4.55 -5.73
C GLN A 278 26.49 5.27 -5.69
N THR A 279 27.28 5.00 -4.65
CA THR A 279 28.65 5.51 -4.60
C THR A 279 29.51 4.61 -5.49
N SER A 280 30.21 5.20 -6.44
CA SER A 280 31.17 4.43 -7.24
C SER A 280 32.27 3.85 -6.34
N ASN A 281 32.69 2.62 -6.63
CA ASN A 281 33.80 1.97 -5.96
C ASN A 281 35.13 2.75 -6.07
N ARG A 282 35.22 3.72 -6.99
CA ARG A 282 36.38 4.63 -7.15
C ARG A 282 36.27 5.91 -6.32
N GLY A 283 35.13 6.16 -5.69
CA GLY A 283 34.87 7.39 -4.92
C GLY A 283 34.72 8.65 -5.78
N ASP A 284 34.49 8.51 -7.08
CA ASP A 284 34.44 9.61 -8.06
C ASP A 284 33.03 10.20 -8.26
N GLY A 285 32.02 9.71 -7.55
CA GLY A 285 30.69 10.30 -7.56
C GLY A 285 29.56 9.39 -7.13
N GLN A 286 28.37 9.94 -7.24
CA GLN A 286 27.09 9.32 -6.96
C GLN A 286 26.30 9.11 -8.26
N TYR A 287 25.66 7.94 -8.41
CA TYR A 287 24.92 7.57 -9.61
C TYR A 287 23.48 7.20 -9.24
N VAL A 288 22.50 7.70 -10.00
CA VAL A 288 21.07 7.47 -9.73
C VAL A 288 20.65 6.03 -10.02
N TRP A 289 21.22 5.42 -11.07
CA TRP A 289 20.83 4.07 -11.50
C TRP A 289 21.98 3.08 -11.39
N PRO A 290 21.68 1.80 -11.11
CA PRO A 290 22.68 0.75 -11.14
C PRO A 290 23.34 0.62 -12.50
N LYS A 291 24.66 0.49 -12.49
CA LYS A 291 25.43 0.19 -13.69
C LYS A 291 24.95 -1.15 -14.28
N GLU A 292 24.78 -1.19 -15.60
CA GLU A 292 24.39 -2.39 -16.37
C GLU A 292 22.94 -2.88 -16.14
N THR A 293 22.08 -2.03 -15.59
CA THR A 293 20.64 -2.29 -15.46
C THR A 293 19.84 -1.53 -16.51
N ILE A 294 18.81 -2.18 -17.08
CA ILE A 294 17.84 -1.52 -17.95
C ILE A 294 16.96 -0.62 -17.10
N ILE A 295 16.92 0.66 -17.45
CA ILE A 295 16.07 1.65 -16.79
C ILE A 295 14.69 1.60 -17.48
N ASP A 296 13.66 1.22 -16.74
CA ASP A 296 12.27 1.22 -17.20
C ASP A 296 11.63 2.61 -16.97
N MET A 297 12.16 3.60 -17.68
CA MET A 297 11.70 4.99 -17.62
C MET A 297 11.68 5.59 -19.03
N THR A 298 10.69 6.42 -19.30
CA THR A 298 10.70 7.28 -20.48
C THR A 298 11.81 8.33 -20.34
N PHE A 299 12.27 8.89 -21.47
CA PHE A 299 13.25 9.99 -21.44
C PHE A 299 12.81 11.10 -20.47
N PRO A 300 11.61 11.71 -20.57
CA PRO A 300 11.20 12.77 -19.64
C PRO A 300 11.31 12.40 -18.17
N GLN A 301 10.91 11.18 -17.80
CA GLN A 301 11.03 10.71 -16.42
C GLN A 301 12.50 10.62 -15.97
N VAL A 302 13.42 10.23 -16.86
CA VAL A 302 14.87 10.25 -16.58
C VAL A 302 15.35 11.67 -16.28
N LEU A 303 14.91 12.66 -17.07
CA LEU A 303 15.28 14.07 -16.84
C LEU A 303 14.67 14.61 -15.54
N ASP A 304 13.40 14.32 -15.27
CA ASP A 304 12.72 14.75 -14.05
C ASP A 304 13.44 14.21 -12.81
N ARG A 305 13.85 12.93 -12.84
CA ARG A 305 14.64 12.32 -11.78
C ARG A 305 16.00 12.99 -11.58
N MET A 306 16.70 13.36 -12.65
CA MET A 306 17.97 14.10 -12.53
C MET A 306 17.78 15.50 -11.93
N CYS A 307 16.65 16.16 -12.23
CA CYS A 307 16.31 17.46 -11.65
C CYS A 307 16.07 17.36 -10.14
N GLU A 308 15.45 16.27 -9.68
CA GLU A 308 15.21 16.00 -8.26
C GLU A 308 16.50 15.71 -7.50
N GLU A 309 17.36 14.85 -8.05
CA GLU A 309 18.57 14.37 -7.37
C GLU A 309 19.73 15.38 -7.42
N PHE A 310 19.89 16.11 -8.53
CA PHE A 310 21.02 17.02 -8.74
C PHE A 310 20.57 18.39 -9.28
N PRO A 311 19.75 19.15 -8.53
CA PRO A 311 19.16 20.40 -9.02
C PRO A 311 20.21 21.48 -9.34
N ASP A 312 21.32 21.51 -8.60
CA ASP A 312 22.37 22.51 -8.74
C ASP A 312 23.45 22.10 -9.76
N GLN A 313 23.37 20.88 -10.31
CA GLN A 313 24.36 20.39 -11.26
C GLN A 313 24.05 20.87 -12.68
N TYR A 314 25.09 21.28 -13.40
CA TYR A 314 24.98 21.63 -14.81
C TYR A 314 24.63 20.41 -15.66
N ALA A 315 23.53 20.49 -16.41
CA ALA A 315 23.18 19.54 -17.46
C ALA A 315 23.99 19.83 -18.72
N PHE A 316 24.15 21.12 -19.05
CA PHE A 316 24.92 21.57 -20.21
C PHE A 316 25.79 22.78 -19.86
N ARG A 317 27.01 22.79 -20.38
CA ARG A 317 27.91 23.94 -20.37
C ARG A 317 28.66 23.99 -21.70
N TYR A 318 28.21 24.85 -22.61
CA TYR A 318 28.86 25.05 -23.89
C TYR A 318 30.04 26.02 -23.79
N THR A 319 31.09 25.75 -24.56
CA THR A 319 32.27 26.61 -24.67
C THR A 319 32.20 27.60 -25.82
N GLU A 320 31.41 27.28 -26.85
CA GLU A 320 31.35 28.00 -28.12
C GLU A 320 30.13 28.92 -28.24
N CYS A 321 29.15 28.78 -27.35
CA CYS A 321 27.98 29.64 -27.27
C CYS A 321 27.58 29.88 -25.80
N ASP A 322 26.87 30.98 -25.56
CA ASP A 322 26.38 31.37 -24.23
C ASP A 322 25.18 30.51 -23.81
N TYR A 323 25.45 29.24 -23.51
CA TYR A 323 24.45 28.28 -23.05
C TYR A 323 25.02 27.42 -21.92
N THR A 324 24.67 27.81 -20.70
CA THR A 324 24.91 27.03 -19.48
C THR A 324 23.58 26.86 -18.77
N ARG A 325 23.24 25.62 -18.41
CA ARG A 325 21.97 25.28 -17.75
C ARG A 325 22.18 24.21 -16.70
N THR A 326 21.55 24.37 -15.54
CA THR A 326 21.31 23.26 -14.62
C THR A 326 20.25 22.29 -15.16
N TYR A 327 20.11 21.11 -14.54
CA TYR A 327 19.06 20.16 -14.94
C TYR A 327 17.65 20.78 -14.94
N PRO A 328 17.20 21.49 -13.87
CA PRO A 328 15.90 22.16 -13.87
C PRO A 328 15.75 23.21 -14.97
N GLU A 329 16.76 24.06 -15.18
CA GLU A 329 16.69 25.11 -16.21
C GLU A 329 16.63 24.51 -17.62
N PHE A 330 17.36 23.42 -17.87
CA PHE A 330 17.28 22.69 -19.13
C PHE A 330 15.89 22.04 -19.34
N ARG A 331 15.31 21.45 -18.29
CA ARG A 331 13.95 20.90 -18.34
C ARG A 331 12.92 21.99 -18.68
N ASP A 332 13.07 23.19 -18.13
CA ASP A 332 12.17 24.31 -18.42
C ASP A 332 12.30 24.81 -19.87
N ASP A 333 13.53 24.80 -20.44
CA ASP A 333 13.77 25.05 -21.88
C ASP A 333 13.06 23.98 -22.75
N VAL A 334 13.19 22.70 -22.38
CA VAL A 334 12.52 21.55 -23.03
C VAL A 334 11.01 21.70 -22.99
N ASP A 335 10.43 22.04 -21.84
CA ASP A 335 8.99 22.20 -21.66
C ASP A 335 8.44 23.37 -22.47
N THR A 336 9.21 24.45 -22.54
CA THR A 336 8.84 25.60 -23.37
C THR A 336 8.80 25.23 -24.84
N PHE A 337 9.78 24.48 -25.34
CA PHE A 337 9.79 24.04 -26.73
C PHE A 337 8.75 22.95 -27.02
N ALA A 338 8.49 22.04 -26.08
CA ALA A 338 7.44 21.03 -26.19
C ALA A 338 6.06 21.69 -26.37
N ARG A 339 5.75 22.74 -25.59
CA ARG A 339 4.54 23.56 -25.77
C ARG A 339 4.49 24.21 -27.15
N ALA A 340 5.61 24.67 -27.67
CA ALA A 340 5.68 25.24 -29.01
C ALA A 340 5.36 24.20 -30.09
N LEU A 341 5.94 22.99 -30.01
CA LEU A 341 5.63 21.89 -30.95
C LEU A 341 4.14 21.51 -30.93
N ILE A 342 3.54 21.42 -29.73
CA ILE A 342 2.10 21.18 -29.58
C ILE A 342 1.29 22.29 -30.24
N SER A 343 1.69 23.56 -30.05
CA SER A 343 1.01 24.71 -30.66
C SER A 343 1.11 24.72 -32.20
N MET A 344 2.18 24.14 -32.74
CA MET A 344 2.37 23.94 -34.19
C MET A 344 1.57 22.74 -34.72
N GLY A 345 0.89 21.99 -33.85
CA GLY A 345 0.02 20.87 -34.22
C GLY A 345 0.70 19.51 -34.23
N VAL A 346 1.92 19.40 -33.70
CA VAL A 346 2.60 18.10 -33.55
C VAL A 346 1.90 17.27 -32.48
N LYS A 347 1.60 16.01 -32.81
CA LYS A 347 0.88 15.06 -31.97
C LYS A 347 1.75 13.84 -31.65
N GLN A 348 1.27 13.08 -30.67
CA GLN A 348 1.83 11.76 -30.37
C GLN A 348 1.85 10.89 -31.63
N GLY A 349 2.98 10.24 -31.89
CA GLY A 349 3.21 9.39 -33.07
C GLY A 349 3.63 10.13 -34.35
N ASP A 350 3.54 11.46 -34.38
CA ASP A 350 4.06 12.24 -35.52
C ASP A 350 5.58 12.12 -35.60
N HIS A 351 6.11 12.11 -36.83
CA HIS A 351 7.55 12.01 -37.06
C HIS A 351 8.16 13.40 -37.23
N VAL A 352 9.10 13.76 -36.35
CA VAL A 352 9.76 15.07 -36.35
C VAL A 352 11.21 14.90 -36.80
N ALA A 353 11.51 15.37 -38.00
CA ALA A 353 12.87 15.37 -38.54
C ALA A 353 13.66 16.55 -37.97
N ILE A 354 14.78 16.26 -37.29
CA ILE A 354 15.67 17.27 -36.71
C ILE A 354 16.97 17.29 -37.52
N TRP A 355 17.22 18.45 -38.13
CA TRP A 355 18.48 18.74 -38.83
C TRP A 355 19.15 19.95 -38.17
N ALA A 356 20.16 19.67 -37.34
CA ALA A 356 20.98 20.69 -36.70
C ALA A 356 22.37 20.12 -36.39
N THR A 357 23.36 21.01 -36.28
CA THR A 357 24.72 20.68 -35.83
C THR A 357 24.77 20.49 -34.31
N ASN A 358 25.97 20.37 -33.72
CA ASN A 358 26.16 20.23 -32.28
C ASN A 358 25.91 21.55 -31.51
N VAL A 359 24.66 22.03 -31.55
CA VAL A 359 24.19 23.24 -30.87
C VAL A 359 23.16 22.88 -29.80
N PRO A 360 22.97 23.71 -28.75
CA PRO A 360 22.02 23.41 -27.66
C PRO A 360 20.60 23.08 -28.12
N GLN A 361 20.15 23.74 -29.18
CA GLN A 361 18.81 23.56 -29.76
C GLN A 361 18.57 22.12 -30.22
N TRP A 362 19.61 21.38 -30.63
CA TRP A 362 19.48 19.97 -30.99
C TRP A 362 19.00 19.13 -29.79
N TYR A 363 19.59 19.35 -28.61
CA TYR A 363 19.19 18.64 -27.38
C TYR A 363 17.79 19.06 -26.92
N ILE A 364 17.49 20.36 -26.93
CA ILE A 364 16.17 20.88 -26.54
C ILE A 364 15.08 20.27 -27.43
N THR A 365 15.27 20.29 -28.75
CA THR A 365 14.30 19.78 -29.73
C THR A 365 14.15 18.26 -29.66
N PHE A 366 15.24 17.52 -29.43
CA PHE A 366 15.21 16.08 -29.16
C PHE A 366 14.31 15.76 -27.95
N TRP A 367 14.62 16.35 -26.80
CA TRP A 367 13.96 16.07 -25.53
C TRP A 367 12.49 16.49 -25.57
N ALA A 368 12.19 17.64 -26.18
CA ALA A 368 10.83 18.11 -26.36
C ALA A 368 9.99 17.19 -27.26
N THR A 369 10.59 16.68 -28.34
CA THR A 369 9.92 15.78 -29.29
C THR A 369 9.52 14.46 -28.62
N VAL A 370 10.46 13.82 -27.90
CA VAL A 370 10.16 12.57 -27.18
C VAL A 370 9.22 12.82 -25.99
N LYS A 371 9.26 14.00 -25.38
CA LYS A 371 8.37 14.37 -24.26
C LYS A 371 6.90 14.46 -24.65
N ILE A 372 6.60 14.92 -25.86
CA ILE A 372 5.22 14.98 -26.37
C ILE A 372 4.76 13.67 -27.01
N GLY A 373 5.58 12.62 -26.97
CA GLY A 373 5.28 11.31 -27.57
C GLY A 373 5.41 11.27 -29.09
N ALA A 374 6.08 12.24 -29.70
CA ALA A 374 6.41 12.23 -31.12
C ALA A 374 7.67 11.38 -31.39
N VAL A 375 7.79 10.88 -32.61
CA VAL A 375 8.93 10.06 -33.06
C VAL A 375 10.03 10.97 -33.58
N LEU A 376 11.16 10.98 -32.90
CA LEU A 376 12.37 11.66 -33.38
C LEU A 376 12.92 10.96 -34.63
N VAL A 377 13.19 11.75 -35.66
CA VAL A 377 13.97 11.32 -36.84
C VAL A 377 15.23 12.18 -36.93
N THR A 378 16.40 11.59 -36.73
CA THR A 378 17.67 12.31 -36.84
C THR A 378 18.11 12.42 -38.30
N VAL A 379 18.46 13.63 -38.73
CA VAL A 379 19.02 13.89 -40.06
C VAL A 379 20.50 14.21 -39.90
N ASN A 380 21.34 13.20 -40.15
CA ASN A 380 22.79 13.35 -40.10
C ASN A 380 23.32 13.85 -41.45
N THR A 381 24.33 14.71 -41.43
CA THR A 381 25.10 15.17 -42.60
C THR A 381 26.57 14.88 -42.43
#